data_AF-X1U724-F1
#
_entry.id   AF-X1U724-F1
#
_cell.length_a   1.000
_cell.length_b   1.000
_cell.length_c   1.000
_cell.angle_alpha   90.00
_cell.angle_beta   90.00
_cell.angle_gamma   90.00
#
_symmetry.space_group_name_H-M   'P 1'
#
loop_
_entity.id
_entity.type
_entity.pdbx_description
1 polymer ?
#
loop_
_entity_poly.entity_id
_entity_poly.type
_entity_poly.pdbx_seq_one_letter_code
_entity_poly.pdbx_strand_id
1 'polypeptide(L)' 'MDNEDITIEQVKPRWFIDLDWYQQNNCSFSALAQKCLCAECRERLTGDLSADELLATIKDCCSQ' A
#
# COMPACT_ATOMS: atom_id res chain seq x y z
N MET A 1 -33.67 28.54 10.03
CA MET A 1 -33.68 27.20 10.65
C MET A 1 -33.04 26.34 9.59
N ASP A 2 -31.71 26.36 9.62
CA ASP A 2 -30.89 26.03 8.46
C ASP A 2 -30.55 24.55 8.59
N ASN A 3 -30.93 23.77 7.57
CA ASN A 3 -30.71 22.33 7.51
C ASN A 3 -29.22 22.05 7.60
N GLU A 4 -28.79 21.44 8.70
CA GLU A 4 -27.50 20.77 8.80
C GLU A 4 -27.47 19.65 7.75
N ASP A 5 -26.65 19.85 6.72
CA ASP A 5 -26.34 18.85 5.71
C ASP A 5 -25.47 17.77 6.37
N ILE A 6 -26.12 16.74 6.91
CA ILE A 6 -25.46 15.58 7.50
C ILE A 6 -24.83 14.80 6.35
N THR A 7 -23.57 15.13 6.03
CA THR A 7 -22.74 14.32 5.15
C THR A 7 -22.46 12.97 5.82
N ILE A 8 -23.35 12.00 5.57
CA ILE A 8 -23.12 10.61 5.95
C ILE A 8 -21.99 10.10 5.08
N GLU A 9 -20.76 10.16 5.59
CA GLU A 9 -19.58 9.54 4.98
C GLU A 9 -19.87 8.05 4.84
N GLN A 10 -20.22 7.60 3.62
CA GLN A 10 -20.48 6.19 3.38
C GLN A 10 -19.20 5.41 3.69
N VAL A 11 -19.28 4.50 4.66
CA VAL A 11 -18.16 3.65 5.07
C VAL A 11 -17.73 2.83 3.86
N LYS A 12 -16.65 3.26 3.19
CA LYS A 12 -16.08 2.53 2.07
C LYS A 12 -15.44 1.24 2.60
N PRO A 13 -15.70 0.08 1.99
CA PRO A 13 -15.02 -1.15 2.37
C PRO A 13 -13.51 -0.97 2.21
N ARG A 14 -12.76 -1.30 3.26
CA ARG A 14 -11.30 -1.32 3.25
C ARG A 14 -10.84 -2.77 3.25
N TRP A 15 -9.87 -3.06 2.41
CA TRP A 15 -9.23 -4.38 2.34
C TRP A 15 -7.83 -4.26 2.93
N PHE A 16 -7.43 -5.24 3.71
CA PHE A 16 -6.07 -5.37 4.23
C PHE A 16 -5.48 -6.70 3.76
N ILE A 17 -4.15 -6.73 3.64
CA ILE A 17 -3.40 -7.95 3.32
C ILE A 17 -2.73 -8.39 4.61
N ASP A 18 -2.99 -9.63 5.02
CA ASP A 18 -2.22 -10.31 6.05
C ASP A 18 -0.90 -10.80 5.42
N LEU A 19 0.21 -10.15 5.78
CA LEU A 19 1.52 -10.45 5.18
C LEU A 19 2.06 -11.81 5.64
N ASP A 20 1.76 -12.22 6.87
CA ASP A 20 2.20 -13.50 7.42
C ASP A 20 1.51 -14.65 6.68
N TRP A 21 0.19 -14.56 6.50
CA TRP A 21 -0.56 -15.53 5.70
C TRP A 21 -0.07 -15.56 4.25
N TYR A 22 0.19 -14.39 3.64
CA TYR A 22 0.65 -14.29 2.27
C TYR A 22 1.98 -15.02 2.04
N GLN A 23 2.94 -14.79 2.94
CA GLN A 23 4.24 -15.46 2.90
C GLN A 23 4.14 -16.97 3.12
N GLN A 24 3.29 -17.41 4.06
CA GLN A 24 3.06 -18.85 4.33
C GLN A 24 2.45 -19.59 3.12
N ASN A 25 1.77 -18.87 2.23
CA ASN A 25 1.15 -19.43 1.02
C ASN A 25 2.01 -19.23 -0.24
N ASN A 26 3.34 -19.18 -0.09
CA ASN A 26 4.32 -19.01 -1.18
C ASN A 26 4.07 -17.77 -2.07
N CYS A 27 3.44 -16.74 -1.52
CA CYS A 27 3.24 -15.48 -2.21
C CYS A 27 4.21 -14.43 -1.64
N SER A 28 4.82 -13.62 -2.51
CA SER A 28 5.80 -12.59 -2.11
C SER A 28 5.16 -11.21 -2.15
N PHE A 29 5.00 -10.60 -0.97
CA PHE A 29 4.54 -9.21 -0.88
C PHE A 29 5.49 -8.26 -1.61
N SER A 30 6.79 -8.46 -1.45
CA SER A 30 7.80 -7.61 -2.09
C SER A 30 7.66 -7.62 -3.62
N ALA A 31 7.39 -8.79 -4.22
CA ALA A 31 7.14 -8.90 -5.66
C ALA A 31 5.87 -8.15 -6.11
N LEU A 32 4.81 -8.15 -5.28
CA LEU A 32 3.60 -7.37 -5.55
C LEU A 32 3.88 -5.86 -5.43
N ALA A 33 4.50 -5.44 -4.33
CA ALA A 33 4.76 -4.05 -3.99
C ALA A 33 5.74 -3.37 -4.96
N GLN A 34 6.70 -4.10 -5.52
CA GLN A 34 7.62 -3.58 -6.55
C GLN A 34 6.88 -3.00 -7.78
N LYS A 35 5.68 -3.49 -8.09
CA LYS A 35 4.86 -2.96 -9.19
C LYS A 35 4.29 -1.57 -8.89
N CYS A 36 4.16 -1.22 -7.62
CA CYS A 36 3.69 0.09 -7.16
C CYS A 36 4.79 1.16 -7.17
N LEU A 37 6.06 0.77 -7.33
CA LEU A 37 7.18 1.71 -7.40
C LEU A 37 7.23 2.40 -8.77
N CYS A 38 7.42 3.72 -8.74
CA CYS A 38 7.80 4.50 -9.92
C CYS A 38 9.19 4.07 -10.43
N ALA A 39 9.56 4.50 -11.64
CA ALA A 39 10.83 4.13 -12.26
C ALA A 39 12.03 4.50 -11.37
N GLU A 40 12.06 5.72 -10.84
CA GLU A 40 13.14 6.21 -9.97
C GLU A 40 13.26 5.38 -8.69
N CYS A 41 12.14 5.12 -8.00
CA CYS A 41 12.15 4.31 -6.80
C CYS A 41 12.57 2.88 -7.09
N ARG A 42 12.17 2.30 -8.22
CA ARG A 42 12.53 0.93 -8.61
C ARG A 42 14.03 0.78 -8.89
N GLU A 43 14.67 1.81 -9.46
CA GLU A 43 16.12 1.81 -9.66
C GLU A 43 16.88 2.01 -8.35
N ARG A 44 16.39 2.89 -7.47
CA ARG A 44 17.00 3.14 -6.16
C ARG A 44 16.88 1.94 -5.22
N LEU A 45 15.73 1.27 -5.26
CA LEU A 45 15.37 0.14 -4.43
C LEU A 45 15.61 -1.18 -5.17
N THR A 46 16.88 -1.55 -5.28
CA THR A 46 17.30 -2.85 -5.84
C THR A 46 17.68 -3.81 -4.73
N GLY A 47 17.25 -5.08 -4.86
CA GLY A 47 17.54 -6.15 -3.90
C GLY A 47 16.31 -6.61 -3.11
N ASP A 48 16.58 -7.43 -2.08
CA ASP A 48 15.55 -7.91 -1.15
C ASP A 48 15.27 -6.84 -0.09
N LEU A 49 14.10 -6.23 -0.18
CA LEU A 49 13.64 -5.19 0.74
C LEU A 49 12.58 -5.75 1.67
N SER A 50 12.60 -5.25 2.90
CA SER A 50 11.55 -5.55 3.86
C SER A 50 10.22 -4.94 3.39
N ALA A 51 9.11 -5.53 3.85
CA ALA A 51 7.78 -5.02 3.56
C ALA A 51 7.61 -3.57 4.06
N ASP A 52 8.21 -3.24 5.20
CA ASP A 52 8.12 -1.91 5.82
C ASP A 52 8.82 -0.84 4.98
N GLU A 53 10.02 -1.12 4.45
CA GLU A 53 10.76 -0.20 3.59
C GLU A 53 10.02 0.06 2.27
N LEU A 54 9.43 -0.99 1.69
CA LEU A 54 8.62 -0.88 0.49
C LEU A 54 7.36 -0.05 0.76
N LEU A 55 6.65 -0.31 1.86
CA LEU A 55 5.45 0.43 2.24
C LEU A 55 5.76 1.91 2.51
N ALA A 56 6.82 2.21 3.26
CA ALA A 56 7.25 3.57 3.52
C ALA A 56 7.55 4.31 2.22
N THR A 57 8.32 3.69 1.31
CA THR A 57 8.66 4.33 0.03
C THR A 57 7.45 4.55 -0.85
N ILE A 58 6.55 3.56 -0.95
CA ILE A 58 5.32 3.70 -1.72
C ILE A 58 4.48 4.84 -1.15
N LYS A 59 4.32 4.89 0.17
CA LYS A 59 3.55 5.95 0.83
C LYS A 59 4.15 7.33 0.58
N ASP A 60 5.45 7.48 0.77
CA ASP A 60 6.12 8.78 0.75
C ASP A 60 6.34 9.32 -0.67
N CYS A 61 6.43 8.44 -1.68
CA CYS A 61 6.78 8.83 -3.05
C CYS A 61 5.78 8.37 -4.12
N CYS A 62 5.30 7.12 -4.06
CA CYS A 62 4.59 6.51 -5.19
C CYS A 62 3.05 6.50 -5.06
N SER A 63 2.50 7.02 -3.96
CA SER A 63 1.05 7.02 -3.67
C SER A 63 0.37 8.39 -3.83
N GLN A 64 1.10 9.36 -4.38
CA GLN A 64 0.60 10.70 -4.74
C GLN A 64 -0.33 10.64 -5.96
#